data_AF-A0A7X7PST0-F1
#
_entry.id   AF-A0A7X7PST0-F1
#
_cell.length_a   1.000
_cell.length_b   1.000
_cell.length_c   1.000
_cell.angle_alpha   90.00
_cell.angle_beta   90.00
_cell.angle_gamma   90.00
#
_symmetry.space_group_name_H-M   'P 1'
#
loop_
_entity.id
_entity.type
_entity.pdbx_description
1 polymer ?
#
loop_
_entity_poly.entity_id
_entity_poly.type
_entity_poly.pdbx_seq_one_letter_code
_entity_poly.pdbx_strand_id
1 'polypeptide(L)'
;MTNNLTYLANLVALEEWYRQVRRPFFAAQELGQAVYEGALEMLMLAKEERTKRLQAMVEGVSPSDTARAVLKECVAEICALFFQEPSSAGRDEFLASFREAVGGRANSIQAEYVSTIQKLPAAVTAQGEAWLQGIVDDLCRRAAAFVPGMGLFEDEIHS
;
A
#
# COMPACT_ATOMS: atom_id res chain seq x y z
N MET A 1 -10.47 12.01 -7.64
CA MET A 1 -9.17 12.21 -6.95
C MET A 1 -8.96 11.12 -5.91
N THR A 2 -9.84 11.00 -4.92
CA THR A 2 -9.84 9.97 -3.85
C THR A 2 -9.53 8.57 -4.37
N ASN A 3 -10.26 8.07 -5.37
CA ASN A 3 -10.01 6.73 -5.96
C ASN A 3 -8.57 6.52 -6.45
N ASN A 4 -7.92 7.53 -7.05
CA ASN A 4 -6.54 7.41 -7.50
C ASN A 4 -5.57 7.36 -6.32
N LEU A 5 -5.82 8.15 -5.28
CA LEU A 5 -5.02 8.18 -4.06
C LEU A 5 -5.16 6.86 -3.28
N THR A 6 -6.39 6.38 -3.07
CA THR A 6 -6.67 5.10 -2.43
C THR A 6 -6.03 3.95 -3.21
N TYR A 7 -6.10 3.97 -4.55
CA TYR A 7 -5.46 2.94 -5.38
C TYR A 7 -3.93 2.96 -5.22
N LEU A 8 -3.29 4.13 -5.29
CA LEU A 8 -1.84 4.25 -5.09
C LEU A 8 -1.42 3.82 -3.70
N ALA A 9 -2.17 4.21 -2.67
CA ALA A 9 -1.91 3.82 -1.29
C ALA A 9 -2.02 2.29 -1.09
N ASN A 10 -3.01 1.64 -1.73
CA ASN A 10 -3.12 0.19 -1.74
C ASN A 10 -1.96 -0.51 -2.45
N LEU A 11 -1.40 0.08 -3.52
CA LEU A 11 -0.19 -0.46 -4.16
C LEU A 11 1.01 -0.41 -3.22
N VAL A 12 1.17 0.66 -2.42
CA VAL A 12 2.23 0.77 -1.41
C VAL A 12 2.05 -0.27 -0.30
N ALA A 13 0.82 -0.43 0.21
CA ALA A 13 0.52 -1.46 1.21
C ALA A 13 0.80 -2.88 0.66
N LEU A 14 0.41 -3.15 -0.59
CA LEU A 14 0.69 -4.42 -1.25
C LEU A 14 2.20 -4.65 -1.42
N GLU A 15 2.98 -3.63 -1.78
CA GLU A 15 4.43 -3.72 -1.87
C GLU A 15 5.06 -4.10 -0.52
N GLU A 16 4.63 -3.48 0.57
CA GLU A 16 5.07 -3.84 1.93
C GLU A 16 4.70 -5.28 2.28
N TRP A 17 3.51 -5.75 1.90
CA TRP A 17 3.14 -7.16 2.07
C TRP A 17 4.11 -8.11 1.34
N TYR A 18 4.51 -7.78 0.11
CA TYR A 18 5.51 -8.58 -0.62
C TYR A 18 6.86 -8.58 0.10
N ARG A 19 7.35 -7.41 0.50
CA ARG A 19 8.66 -7.24 1.13
C ARG A 19 8.76 -7.95 2.48
N GLN A 20 7.74 -7.79 3.32
CA GLN A 20 7.79 -8.25 4.71
C GLN A 20 7.24 -9.67 4.90
N VAL A 21 6.26 -10.08 4.08
CA VAL A 21 5.54 -11.36 4.29
C VAL A 21 5.73 -12.35 3.16
N ARG A 22 5.57 -11.97 1.89
CA ARG A 22 5.67 -12.96 0.78
C ARG A 22 7.11 -13.37 0.47
N ARG A 23 8.09 -12.51 0.73
CA ARG A 23 9.51 -12.74 0.35
C ARG A 23 10.05 -14.12 0.79
N PRO A 24 9.87 -14.60 2.04
CA PRO A 24 10.33 -15.93 2.43
C PRO A 24 9.68 -17.08 1.64
N PHE A 25 8.41 -16.94 1.23
CA PHE A 25 7.72 -17.96 0.42
C PHE A 25 8.24 -18.03 -1.01
N PHE A 26 8.65 -16.89 -1.58
CA PHE A 26 9.36 -16.88 -2.86
C PHE A 26 10.74 -17.50 -2.73
N ALA A 27 11.50 -17.15 -1.68
CA ALA A 27 12.84 -17.69 -1.46
C ALA A 27 12.89 -19.23 -1.31
N ALA A 28 11.77 -19.86 -0.93
CA ALA A 28 11.63 -21.30 -0.80
C ALA A 28 11.37 -22.05 -2.13
N GLN A 29 11.15 -21.33 -3.24
CA GLN A 29 10.79 -21.90 -4.55
C GLN A 29 11.95 -21.80 -5.55
N GLU A 30 12.04 -22.76 -6.47
CA GLU A 30 12.96 -22.69 -7.61
C GLU A 30 12.61 -21.45 -8.47
N LEU A 31 13.63 -20.67 -8.84
CA LEU A 31 13.48 -19.36 -9.52
C LEU A 31 12.65 -18.31 -8.74
N GLY A 32 12.29 -18.56 -7.48
CA GLY A 32 11.36 -17.69 -6.76
C GLY A 32 11.90 -16.28 -6.49
N GLN A 33 13.22 -16.10 -6.41
CA GLN A 33 13.83 -14.77 -6.31
C GLN A 33 13.55 -13.91 -7.55
N ALA A 34 13.67 -14.47 -8.76
CA ALA A 34 13.38 -13.75 -10.00
C ALA A 34 11.89 -13.39 -10.10
N VAL A 35 11.00 -14.28 -9.65
CA VAL A 35 9.55 -14.01 -9.60
C VAL A 35 9.23 -12.90 -8.60
N TYR A 36 9.88 -12.90 -7.43
CA TYR A 36 9.74 -11.85 -6.43
C TYR A 36 10.18 -10.48 -6.96
N GLU A 37 11.35 -10.43 -7.60
CA GLU A 37 11.88 -9.20 -8.22
C GLU A 37 10.93 -8.67 -9.31
N GLY A 38 10.48 -9.55 -10.21
CA GLY A 38 9.50 -9.19 -11.23
C GLY A 38 8.18 -8.70 -10.64
N ALA A 39 7.71 -9.28 -9.54
CA ALA A 39 6.49 -8.81 -8.87
C ALA A 39 6.65 -7.40 -8.28
N LEU A 40 7.80 -7.09 -7.67
CA LEU A 40 8.10 -5.74 -7.19
C LEU A 40 8.24 -4.73 -8.35
N GLU A 41 8.86 -5.12 -9.45
CA GLU A 41 8.96 -4.30 -10.65
C GLU A 41 7.56 -3.98 -11.22
N MET A 42 6.67 -4.97 -11.28
CA MET A 42 5.29 -4.76 -11.72
C MET A 42 4.52 -3.79 -10.82
N LEU A 43 4.73 -3.84 -9.50
CA LEU A 43 4.14 -2.89 -8.56
C LEU A 43 4.70 -1.47 -8.77
N MET A 44 6.01 -1.34 -8.98
CA MET A 44 6.65 -0.06 -9.31
C MET A 44 6.08 0.54 -10.60
N LEU A 45 6.00 -0.25 -11.68
CA LEU A 45 5.44 0.18 -12.96
C LEU A 45 3.96 0.58 -12.83
N ALA A 46 3.17 -0.15 -12.04
CA ALA A 46 1.77 0.20 -11.77
C ALA A 46 1.64 1.53 -11.01
N LYS A 47 2.54 1.82 -10.05
CA LYS A 47 2.58 3.12 -9.38
C LYS A 47 2.95 4.24 -10.37
N GLU A 48 3.96 4.04 -11.21
CA GLU A 48 4.38 5.01 -12.23
C GLU A 48 3.28 5.31 -13.26
N GLU A 49 2.58 4.28 -13.75
CA GLU A 49 1.42 4.46 -14.65
C GLU A 49 0.36 5.33 -13.98
N ARG A 50 0.04 5.00 -12.72
CA ARG A 50 -1.06 5.64 -12.03
C ARG A 50 -0.74 7.07 -11.64
N THR A 51 0.49 7.38 -11.25
CA THR A 51 0.91 8.77 -10.96
C THR A 51 0.93 9.62 -12.22
N LYS A 52 1.39 9.09 -13.36
CA LYS A 52 1.29 9.80 -14.67
C LYS A 52 -0.16 10.14 -15.01
N ARG A 53 -1.08 9.18 -14.83
CA ARG A 53 -2.52 9.43 -15.04
C ARG A 53 -3.11 10.45 -14.07
N LEU A 54 -2.66 10.43 -12.82
CA LEU A 54 -3.06 11.42 -11.82
C LEU A 54 -2.62 12.83 -12.23
N GLN A 55 -1.36 12.99 -12.64
CA GLN A 55 -0.82 14.25 -13.14
C GLN A 55 -1.59 14.75 -14.36
N ALA A 56 -1.79 13.90 -15.37
CA ALA A 56 -2.56 14.26 -16.57
C ALA A 56 -4.01 14.67 -16.24
N MET A 57 -4.65 14.00 -15.28
CA MET A 57 -5.98 14.39 -14.79
C MET A 57 -5.96 15.79 -14.16
N VAL A 58 -4.95 16.09 -13.35
CA VAL A 58 -4.79 17.40 -12.69
C VAL A 58 -4.45 18.51 -13.69
N GLU A 59 -3.62 18.24 -14.69
CA GLU A 59 -3.29 19.20 -15.76
C GLU A 59 -4.56 19.71 -16.48
N GLY A 60 -5.51 18.81 -16.75
CA GLY A 60 -6.80 19.12 -17.37
C GLY A 60 -7.76 19.92 -16.49
N VAL A 61 -7.49 20.11 -15.19
CA VAL A 61 -8.35 20.87 -14.28
C VAL A 61 -8.14 22.38 -14.48
N SER A 62 -9.21 23.13 -14.76
CA SER A 62 -9.13 24.61 -14.74
C SER A 62 -8.90 25.12 -13.32
N PRO A 63 -7.98 26.08 -13.07
CA PRO A 63 -7.76 26.68 -11.76
C PRO A 63 -8.86 27.71 -11.43
N SER A 64 -10.12 27.26 -11.40
CA SER A 64 -11.29 28.12 -11.17
C SER A 64 -11.43 28.62 -9.72
N ASP A 65 -10.69 28.01 -8.80
CA ASP A 65 -10.69 28.32 -7.38
C ASP A 65 -9.30 28.05 -6.79
N THR A 66 -9.06 28.56 -5.58
CA THR A 66 -7.78 28.41 -4.87
C THR A 66 -7.41 26.95 -4.66
N ALA A 67 -8.38 26.06 -4.36
CA ALA A 67 -8.10 24.66 -4.10
C ALA A 67 -7.55 23.96 -5.35
N ARG A 68 -8.13 24.22 -6.53
CA ARG A 68 -7.66 23.70 -7.81
C ARG A 68 -6.32 24.28 -8.25
N ALA A 69 -6.05 25.55 -7.93
CA ALA A 69 -4.74 26.15 -8.16
C ALA A 69 -3.65 25.45 -7.32
N VAL A 70 -3.90 25.29 -6.02
CA VAL A 70 -2.98 24.57 -5.11
C VAL A 70 -2.77 23.13 -5.56
N LEU A 71 -3.84 22.41 -5.95
CA LEU A 71 -3.70 21.04 -6.46
C LEU A 71 -2.73 20.95 -7.64
N LYS A 72 -2.79 21.91 -8.57
CA LYS A 72 -1.89 21.93 -9.72
C LYS A 72 -0.44 22.16 -9.32
N GLU A 73 -0.21 23.00 -8.32
CA GLU A 73 1.12 23.29 -7.81
C GLU A 73 1.72 22.10 -7.05
N CYS A 74 0.92 21.36 -6.29
CA CYS A 74 1.40 20.32 -5.38
C CYS A 74 1.26 18.88 -5.90
N VAL A 75 0.74 18.66 -7.12
CA VAL A 75 0.48 17.30 -7.64
C VAL A 75 1.75 16.46 -7.73
N ALA A 76 2.90 17.09 -8.01
CA ALA A 76 4.18 16.40 -8.06
C ALA A 76 4.59 15.86 -6.68
N GLU A 77 4.44 16.66 -5.63
CA GLU A 77 4.69 16.28 -4.24
C GLU A 77 3.72 15.19 -3.77
N ILE A 78 2.44 15.31 -4.14
CA ILE A 78 1.44 14.26 -3.88
C ILE A 78 1.86 12.94 -4.55
N CYS A 79 2.31 12.97 -5.80
CA CYS A 79 2.79 11.77 -6.48
C CYS A 79 4.04 11.17 -5.82
N ALA A 80 4.99 12.03 -5.42
CA ALA A 80 6.24 11.60 -4.77
C ALA A 80 5.99 10.87 -3.44
N LEU A 81 4.91 11.19 -2.73
CA LEU A 81 4.50 10.55 -1.48
C LEU A 81 4.44 9.01 -1.61
N PHE A 82 3.94 8.48 -2.72
CA PHE A 82 3.72 7.04 -2.94
C PHE A 82 4.98 6.26 -3.32
N PHE A 83 6.13 6.93 -3.38
CA PHE A 83 7.45 6.34 -3.58
C PHE A 83 8.35 6.45 -2.34
N GLN A 84 7.85 7.04 -1.26
CA GLN A 84 8.54 7.11 0.02
C GLN A 84 8.28 5.86 0.87
N GLU A 85 9.13 5.63 1.87
CA GLU A 85 8.88 4.61 2.88
C GLU A 85 7.56 4.93 3.64
N PRO A 86 6.60 4.01 3.69
CA PRO A 86 5.35 4.22 4.41
C PRO A 86 5.54 4.11 5.93
N SER A 87 4.47 4.43 6.68
CA SER A 87 4.45 4.20 8.12
C SER A 87 4.72 2.73 8.45
N SER A 88 5.59 2.49 9.43
CA SER A 88 5.85 1.16 9.99
C SER A 88 4.97 0.82 11.20
N ALA A 89 4.00 1.67 11.54
CA ALA A 89 3.12 1.46 12.70
C ALA A 89 2.39 0.10 12.60
N GLY A 90 2.45 -0.70 13.67
CA GLY A 90 1.84 -2.03 13.72
C GLY A 90 2.61 -3.13 12.95
N ARG A 91 3.60 -2.78 12.11
CA ARG A 91 4.37 -3.75 11.31
C ARG A 91 5.08 -4.78 12.18
N ASP A 92 5.88 -4.32 13.13
CA ASP A 92 6.76 -5.20 13.89
C ASP A 92 5.97 -6.12 14.84
N GLU A 93 4.88 -5.61 15.41
CA GLU A 93 3.92 -6.38 16.22
C GLU A 93 3.25 -7.48 15.38
N PHE A 94 2.71 -7.12 14.21
CA PHE A 94 2.13 -8.09 13.29
C PHE A 94 3.16 -9.15 12.87
N LEU A 95 4.38 -8.74 12.49
CA LEU A 95 5.42 -9.66 12.03
C LEU A 95 5.89 -10.62 13.14
N ALA A 96 5.88 -10.19 14.40
CA ALA A 96 6.14 -11.06 15.55
C ALA A 96 5.04 -12.12 15.67
N SER A 97 3.78 -11.72 15.75
CA SER A 97 2.62 -12.63 15.83
C SER A 97 2.53 -13.57 14.63
N PHE A 98 2.83 -13.07 13.42
CA PHE A 98 2.87 -13.85 12.20
C PHE A 98 3.92 -14.95 12.26
N ARG A 99 5.16 -14.62 12.69
CA ARG A 99 6.23 -15.61 12.84
C ARG A 99 5.89 -16.67 13.88
N GLU A 100 5.27 -16.31 15.00
CA GLU A 100 4.82 -17.29 15.99
C GLU A 100 3.74 -18.21 15.43
N ALA A 101 2.73 -17.65 14.75
CA ALA A 101 1.64 -18.41 14.15
C ALA A 101 2.10 -19.36 13.02
N VAL A 102 3.09 -18.95 12.23
CA VAL A 102 3.67 -19.75 11.14
C VAL A 102 4.74 -20.72 11.65
N GLY A 103 5.58 -20.30 12.60
CA GLY A 103 6.64 -21.12 13.21
C GLY A 103 6.09 -22.32 13.99
N GLY A 104 4.89 -22.19 14.60
CA GLY A 104 4.15 -23.33 15.17
C GLY A 104 3.68 -24.37 14.15
N ARG A 105 3.85 -24.12 12.84
CA ARG A 105 3.42 -24.99 11.73
C ARG A 105 4.59 -25.53 10.91
N ALA A 106 5.82 -25.36 11.38
CA ALA A 106 7.05 -25.72 10.69
C ALA A 106 7.21 -27.25 10.57
N ASN A 107 6.48 -27.84 9.62
CA ASN A 107 6.79 -29.15 9.05
C ASN A 107 6.26 -29.27 7.62
N SER A 108 6.55 -28.27 6.78
CA SER A 108 6.87 -28.52 5.36
C SER A 108 7.47 -27.26 4.74
N ILE A 109 8.64 -27.41 4.13
CA ILE A 109 9.32 -26.40 3.31
C ILE A 109 8.55 -26.12 1.99
N GLN A 110 7.47 -26.86 1.75
CA GLN A 110 6.44 -26.62 0.73
C GLN A 110 5.15 -26.07 1.34
N ALA A 111 5.22 -25.23 2.36
CA ALA A 111 4.03 -24.56 2.87
C ALA A 111 3.47 -23.65 1.78
N GLU A 112 2.47 -24.15 1.05
CA GLU A 112 1.72 -23.39 0.06
C GLU A 112 1.29 -22.06 0.70
N TYR A 113 1.79 -20.96 0.15
CA TYR A 113 1.54 -19.59 0.65
C TYR A 113 0.06 -19.40 0.99
N VAL A 114 -0.82 -19.81 0.08
CA VAL A 114 -2.28 -19.68 0.24
C VAL A 114 -2.79 -20.42 1.48
N SER A 115 -2.39 -21.68 1.67
CA SER A 115 -2.76 -22.50 2.82
C SER A 115 -2.26 -21.88 4.14
N THR A 116 -1.06 -21.28 4.12
CA THR A 116 -0.47 -20.63 5.29
C THR A 116 -1.28 -19.40 5.71
N ILE A 117 -1.56 -18.50 4.76
CA ILE A 117 -2.33 -17.29 5.00
C ILE A 117 -3.77 -17.60 5.42
N GLN A 118 -4.44 -18.54 4.74
CA GLN A 118 -5.83 -18.91 5.07
C GLN A 118 -6.00 -19.49 6.47
N LYS A 119 -4.96 -20.12 7.02
CA LYS A 119 -5.01 -20.72 8.35
C LYS A 119 -4.64 -19.74 9.45
N LEU A 120 -4.22 -18.50 9.17
CA LEU A 120 -3.82 -17.56 10.22
C LEU A 120 -4.93 -17.40 11.28
N PRO A 121 -4.56 -17.34 12.57
CA PRO A 121 -5.54 -17.01 13.61
C PRO A 121 -6.18 -15.65 13.32
N ALA A 122 -7.48 -15.52 13.61
CA ALA A 122 -8.23 -14.29 13.34
C ALA A 122 -7.57 -13.03 13.92
N ALA A 123 -6.97 -13.13 15.12
CA ALA A 123 -6.24 -12.03 15.74
C ALA A 123 -4.99 -11.60 14.92
N VAL A 124 -4.27 -12.56 14.31
CA VAL A 124 -3.10 -12.25 13.48
C VAL A 124 -3.52 -11.66 12.14
N THR A 125 -4.61 -12.17 11.56
CA THR A 125 -5.22 -11.58 10.34
C THR A 125 -5.63 -10.14 10.60
N ALA A 126 -6.33 -9.87 11.71
CA ALA A 126 -6.75 -8.52 12.09
C ALA A 126 -5.56 -7.57 12.31
N GLN A 127 -4.45 -8.03 12.91
CA GLN A 127 -3.22 -7.22 13.03
C GLN A 127 -2.63 -6.89 11.65
N GLY A 128 -2.61 -7.85 10.73
CA GLY A 128 -2.12 -7.64 9.37
C GLY A 128 -3.00 -6.66 8.59
N GLU A 129 -4.32 -6.80 8.68
CA GLU A 129 -5.28 -5.86 8.09
C GLU A 129 -5.11 -4.46 8.67
N ALA A 130 -5.00 -4.32 10.00
CA ALA A 130 -4.81 -3.03 10.66
C ALA A 130 -3.51 -2.35 10.24
N TRP A 131 -2.40 -3.10 10.12
CA TRP A 131 -1.13 -2.56 9.64
C TRP A 131 -1.24 -2.06 8.20
N LEU A 132 -1.76 -2.88 7.28
CA LEU A 132 -1.89 -2.51 5.87
C LEU A 132 -2.86 -1.35 5.66
N GLN A 133 -3.99 -1.35 6.38
CA GLN A 133 -4.94 -0.23 6.37
C GLN A 133 -4.31 1.04 6.93
N GLY A 134 -3.48 0.94 7.98
CA GLY A 134 -2.75 2.07 8.53
C GLY A 134 -1.79 2.73 7.54
N ILE A 135 -1.17 1.96 6.64
CA ILE A 135 -0.39 2.50 5.52
C ILE A 135 -1.30 3.29 4.57
N VAL A 136 -2.45 2.71 4.21
CA VAL A 136 -3.41 3.33 3.29
C VAL A 136 -3.92 4.66 3.86
N ASP A 137 -4.38 4.64 5.11
CA ASP A 137 -4.94 5.80 5.80
C ASP A 137 -3.91 6.92 5.98
N ASP A 138 -2.66 6.58 6.32
CA ASP A 138 -1.59 7.58 6.45
C ASP A 138 -1.28 8.29 5.14
N LEU A 139 -1.14 7.52 4.05
CA LEU A 139 -0.86 8.09 2.73
C LEU A 139 -2.03 8.94 2.22
N CYS A 140 -3.27 8.47 2.38
CA CYS A 140 -4.46 9.24 2.01
C CYS A 140 -4.57 10.55 2.80
N ARG A 141 -4.37 10.49 4.13
CA ARG A 141 -4.37 11.68 5.01
C ARG A 141 -3.26 12.67 4.63
N ARG A 142 -2.04 12.19 4.40
CA ARG A 142 -0.91 13.04 3.99
C ARG A 142 -1.14 13.68 2.62
N ALA A 143 -1.71 12.94 1.67
CA ALA A 143 -2.08 13.48 0.36
C ALA A 143 -3.18 14.54 0.47
N ALA A 144 -4.22 14.30 1.28
CA ALA A 144 -5.30 15.27 1.50
C ALA A 144 -4.80 16.57 2.16
N ALA A 145 -3.80 16.48 3.04
CA ALA A 145 -3.22 17.65 3.73
C ALA A 145 -2.53 18.65 2.78
N PHE A 146 -2.16 18.26 1.55
CA PHE A 146 -1.65 19.19 0.54
C PHE A 146 -2.75 20.10 -0.02
N VAL A 147 -4.01 19.65 -0.01
CA VAL A 147 -5.14 20.32 -0.65
C VAL A 147 -6.37 20.35 0.26
N PRO A 148 -6.28 20.97 1.46
CA PRO A 148 -7.36 20.92 2.45
C PRO A 148 -8.68 21.51 1.92
N GLY A 149 -8.63 22.49 1.02
CA GLY A 149 -9.82 23.09 0.41
C GLY A 149 -10.60 22.19 -0.55
N MET A 150 -10.13 20.96 -0.82
CA MET A 150 -10.84 19.99 -1.69
C MET A 150 -11.77 19.04 -0.94
N GLY A 151 -11.74 19.00 0.39
CA GLY A 151 -12.57 18.07 1.18
C GLY A 151 -12.34 16.59 0.83
N LEU A 152 -11.11 16.22 0.48
CA LEU A 152 -10.80 14.83 0.11
C LEU A 152 -11.04 13.91 1.32
N PHE A 153 -11.83 12.85 1.10
CA PHE A 153 -12.19 11.84 2.11
C PHE A 153 -13.14 12.33 3.23
N GLU A 154 -13.78 13.50 3.09
CA GLU A 154 -14.74 14.01 4.08
C GLU A 154 -16.13 13.31 3.99
N ASP A 155 -16.50 12.80 2.81
CA ASP A 155 -17.78 12.10 2.56
C ASP A 155 -17.83 10.66 3.11
N GLU A 156 -16.71 10.09 3.55
CA GLU A 156 -16.63 8.69 4.04
C GLU A 156 -16.80 8.57 5.56
N ILE A 157 -17.02 9.69 6.29
CA ILE A 157 -17.16 9.71 7.75
C ILE A 157 -18.59 9.37 8.21
N HIS A 158 -19.56 9.21 7.29
CA HIS A 158 -20.99 9.02 7.59
C HIS A 158 -21.64 7.77 6.95
N SER A 159 -20.91 6.66 6.76
CA SER A 159 -21.54 5.38 6.39
C SER A 159 -21.04 4.22 7.22
#